data_AF-A0A2U2HDG1-F1
#
_entry.id   AF-A0A2U2HDG1-F1
#
_cell.length_a   1.000
_cell.length_b   1.000
_cell.length_c   1.000
_cell.angle_alpha   90.00
_cell.angle_beta   90.00
_cell.angle_gamma   90.00
#
_symmetry.space_group_name_H-M   'P 1'
#
loop_
_entity.id
_entity.type
_entity.pdbx_description
1 polymer ?
#
loop_
_entity_poly.entity_id
_entity_poly.type
_entity_poly.pdbx_seq_one_letter_code
_entity_poly.pdbx_strand_id
1 'polypeptide(L)'
;MEYTLALFAPLVGTVFTVETQAGPVELVLLEAREMPRRGLPEQFRTPLSLIFEGGTAPALEQDNYYVDHPALGRATWTLVPVMPCAPSRRSGPARQYELGFS
;
A
#
# COMPACT_ATOMS: atom_id res chain seq x y z
N MET A 1 16.83 4.66 -1.81
CA MET A 1 16.23 3.35 -2.19
C MET A 1 15.24 3.61 -3.29
N GLU A 2 15.23 2.77 -4.31
CA GLU A 2 14.37 2.93 -5.49
C GLU A 2 13.16 2.00 -5.36
N TYR A 3 11.96 2.57 -5.38
CA TYR A 3 10.69 1.84 -5.26
C TYR A 3 10.15 1.49 -6.65
N THR A 4 10.36 0.25 -7.08
CA THR A 4 9.94 -0.27 -8.41
C THR A 4 9.04 -1.48 -8.27
N LEU A 5 8.29 -1.82 -9.32
CA LEU A 5 7.44 -3.01 -9.31
C LEU A 5 8.24 -4.29 -9.03
N ALA A 6 9.47 -4.40 -9.52
CA ALA A 6 10.34 -5.56 -9.26
C ALA A 6 10.61 -5.78 -7.77
N LEU A 7 10.60 -4.71 -6.97
CA LEU A 7 10.77 -4.78 -5.52
C LEU A 7 9.51 -5.27 -4.80
N PHE A 8 8.32 -4.87 -5.25
CA PHE A 8 7.04 -5.14 -4.57
C PHE A 8 6.28 -6.35 -5.12
N ALA A 9 6.46 -6.71 -6.39
CA ALA A 9 5.85 -7.89 -7.00
C ALA A 9 6.07 -9.18 -6.19
N PRO A 10 7.28 -9.49 -5.66
CA PRO A 10 7.47 -10.69 -4.84
C PRO A 10 6.88 -10.57 -3.42
N LEU A 11 6.45 -9.37 -3.02
CA LEU A 11 5.87 -9.10 -1.69
C LEU A 11 4.33 -9.11 -1.71
N VAL A 12 3.71 -9.32 -2.88
CA VAL A 12 2.25 -9.46 -2.95
C VAL A 12 1.81 -10.68 -2.14
N GLY A 13 0.85 -10.48 -1.24
CA GLY A 13 0.36 -11.45 -0.27
C GLY A 13 1.10 -11.44 1.08
N THR A 14 2.16 -10.63 1.24
CA THR A 14 2.84 -10.48 2.54
C THR A 14 2.22 -9.39 3.40
N VAL A 15 2.57 -9.40 4.69
CA VAL A 15 2.08 -8.46 5.70
C VAL A 15 3.07 -7.32 5.89
N PHE A 16 2.54 -6.11 5.90
CA PHE A 16 3.20 -4.86 6.22
C PHE A 16 2.64 -4.32 7.53
N THR A 17 3.52 -3.90 8.43
CA THR A 17 3.12 -3.36 9.73
C THR A 17 3.12 -1.84 9.67
N VAL A 18 1.96 -1.24 9.88
CA VAL A 18 1.77 0.21 9.87
C VAL A 18 1.67 0.72 11.30
N GLU A 19 2.60 1.58 11.71
CA GLU A 19 2.55 2.20 13.03
C GLU A 19 1.53 3.33 13.05
N THR A 20 0.54 3.23 13.93
CA THR A 20 -0.50 4.26 14.14
C THR A 20 -0.50 4.73 15.59
N GLN A 21 -1.18 5.84 15.87
CA GLN A 21 -1.36 6.32 17.25
C GLN A 21 -2.13 5.32 18.14
N ALA A 22 -2.96 4.45 17.54
CA ALA A 22 -3.70 3.41 18.25
C ALA A 22 -2.89 2.11 18.43
N GLY A 23 -1.67 2.05 17.89
CA GLY A 23 -0.82 0.85 17.84
C GLY A 23 -0.53 0.38 16.42
N PRO A 24 0.30 -0.66 16.26
CA PRO A 24 0.62 -1.22 14.96
C PRO A 24 -0.60 -1.90 14.33
N VAL A 25 -0.79 -1.70 13.02
CA VAL A 25 -1.86 -2.27 12.21
C VAL A 25 -1.23 -3.09 11.09
N GLU A 26 -1.63 -4.34 10.99
CA GLU A 26 -1.18 -5.24 9.92
C GLU A 26 -2.04 -5.02 8.66
N LEU A 27 -1.37 -4.76 7.55
CA LEU A 27 -1.95 -4.64 6.23
C LEU A 27 -1.35 -5.70 5.29
N VAL A 28 -2.17 -6.34 4.48
CA VAL A 28 -1.72 -7.32 3.49
C VAL A 28 -1.62 -6.63 2.13
N LEU A 29 -0.47 -6.74 1.45
CA LEU A 29 -0.33 -6.23 0.08
C LEU A 29 -1.13 -7.12 -0.88
N LEU A 30 -2.23 -6.63 -1.42
CA LEU A 30 -3.07 -7.37 -2.38
C LEU A 30 -2.60 -7.25 -3.82
N GLU A 31 -2.15 -6.06 -4.22
CA GLU A 31 -1.79 -5.78 -5.60
C GLU A 31 -0.61 -4.81 -5.63
N ALA A 32 0.33 -5.04 -6.54
CA ALA A 32 1.39 -4.09 -6.89
C ALA A 32 1.37 -3.93 -8.41
N ARG A 33 1.21 -2.70 -8.90
CA ARG A 33 1.19 -2.42 -10.34
C ARG A 33 1.81 -1.08 -10.69
N GLU A 34 2.37 -1.01 -11.88
CA GLU A 34 2.76 0.25 -12.49
C GLU A 34 1.54 0.94 -13.07
N MET A 35 1.42 2.24 -12.81
CA MET A 35 0.40 3.07 -13.42
C MET A 35 0.90 3.61 -14.77
N PRO A 36 -0.02 3.80 -15.74
CA PRO A 36 0.34 4.39 -17.01
C PRO A 36 0.93 5.79 -16.78
N ARG A 37 2.07 6.07 -17.41
CA ARG A 37 2.82 7.33 -17.27
C ARG A 37 2.03 8.59 -17.70
N ARG A 38 0.84 8.48 -18.32
CA ARG A 38 -0.06 9.61 -18.71
C ARG A 38 0.67 10.88 -19.18
N GLY A 39 1.69 10.76 -20.03
CA GLY A 39 2.45 11.90 -20.57
C GLY A 39 3.57 12.44 -19.68
N LEU A 40 3.93 11.74 -18.60
CA LEU A 40 5.13 12.01 -17.81
C LEU A 40 6.37 11.88 -18.71
N PRO A 41 7.26 12.90 -18.74
CA PRO A 41 8.54 12.81 -19.43
C PRO A 41 9.36 11.60 -18.96
N GLU A 42 10.20 11.02 -19.82
CA GLU A 42 10.98 9.80 -19.52
C GLU A 42 11.89 9.94 -18.29
N GLN A 43 12.26 11.17 -17.94
CA GLN A 43 13.02 11.49 -16.72
C GLN A 43 12.25 11.26 -15.41
N PHE A 44 10.93 11.15 -15.46
CA PHE A 44 10.10 10.84 -14.29
C PHE A 44 9.88 9.33 -14.19
N ARG A 45 9.88 8.80 -12.96
CA ARG A 45 9.69 7.36 -12.74
C ARG A 45 8.29 6.93 -13.18
N THR A 46 8.16 5.64 -13.52
CA THR A 46 6.83 5.05 -13.69
C THR A 46 6.12 5.12 -12.34
N PRO A 47 4.93 5.74 -12.26
CA PRO A 47 4.21 5.78 -10.99
C PRO A 47 3.82 4.36 -10.59
N LEU A 48 3.93 4.05 -9.30
CA LEU A 48 3.59 2.75 -8.75
C LEU A 48 2.37 2.87 -7.85
N SER A 49 1.43 1.95 -8.00
CA SER A 49 0.24 1.82 -7.17
C SER A 49 0.30 0.47 -6.46
N LEU A 50 0.23 0.50 -5.13
CA LEU A 50 0.15 -0.68 -4.27
C LEU A 50 -1.18 -0.65 -3.54
N ILE A 51 -1.95 -1.73 -3.62
CA ILE A 51 -3.22 -1.88 -2.91
C ILE A 51 -3.03 -2.81 -1.72
N PHE A 52 -3.36 -2.31 -0.54
CA PHE A 52 -3.33 -3.04 0.71
C PHE A 52 -4.73 -3.34 1.19
N GLU A 53 -4.92 -4.47 1.88
CA GLU A 53 -6.12 -4.80 2.62
C GLU A 53 -5.82 -4.77 4.13
N GLY A 54 -6.63 -4.04 4.87
CA GLY A 54 -6.55 -3.98 6.32
C GLY A 54 -7.80 -4.52 7.01
N GLY A 55 -7.66 -4.77 8.31
CA GLY A 55 -8.77 -5.15 9.18
C GLY A 55 -9.86 -4.07 9.28
N THR A 56 -10.97 -4.43 9.92
CA THR A 56 -12.15 -3.56 10.08
C THR A 56 -11.93 -2.40 11.06
N ALA A 57 -10.88 -2.44 11.90
CA ALA A 57 -10.51 -1.37 12.81
C ALA A 57 -9.03 -1.47 13.22
N PRO A 58 -8.31 -0.34 13.40
CA PRO A 58 -8.76 1.04 13.17
C PRO A 58 -8.86 1.39 11.66
N ALA A 59 -9.60 2.46 11.33
CA ALA A 59 -9.58 3.03 9.99
C ALA A 59 -8.31 3.88 9.86
N LEU A 60 -7.53 3.67 8.80
CA LEU A 60 -6.43 4.58 8.48
C LEU A 60 -6.99 5.73 7.64
N GLU A 61 -6.65 6.95 8.02
CA GLU A 61 -6.96 8.14 7.24
C GLU A 61 -5.88 8.35 6.19
N GLN A 62 -6.07 9.35 5.34
CA GLN A 62 -5.02 9.74 4.42
C GLN A 62 -3.91 10.47 5.19
N ASP A 63 -2.81 9.77 5.50
CA ASP A 63 -1.69 10.32 6.24
C ASP A 63 -0.38 9.59 5.92
N ASN A 64 0.73 10.14 6.42
CA ASN A 64 2.04 9.53 6.37
C ASN A 64 2.23 8.61 7.56
N TYR A 65 2.30 7.31 7.30
CA TYR A 65 2.55 6.32 8.33
C TYR A 65 3.95 5.74 8.20
N TYR A 66 4.49 5.26 9.32
CA TYR A 66 5.65 4.39 9.28
C TYR A 66 5.18 2.99 8.93
N VAL A 67 5.70 2.46 7.83
CA VAL A 67 5.41 1.12 7.36
C VAL A 67 6.69 0.30 7.46
N ASP A 68 6.60 -0.83 8.13
CA ASP A 68 7.67 -1.79 8.30
C ASP A 68 7.35 -3.06 7.50
N HIS A 69 8.38 -3.58 6.82
CA HIS A 69 8.33 -4.89 6.21
C HIS A 69 9.71 -5.55 6.32
N PRO A 70 9.81 -6.84 6.70
CA PRO A 70 11.10 -7.51 6.95
C PRO A 70 12.10 -7.43 5.77
N ALA A 71 11.60 -7.43 4.53
CA ALA A 71 12.43 -7.35 3.32
C ALA A 71 12.82 -5.90 2.91
N LEU A 72 12.10 -4.88 3.39
CA LEU A 72 12.28 -3.48 2.97
C LEU A 72 12.77 -2.58 4.11
N GLY A 73 12.70 -3.06 5.35
CA GLY A 73 12.88 -2.27 6.54
C GLY A 73 11.71 -1.30 6.78
N ARG A 74 11.98 -0.28 7.60
CA ARG A 74 11.01 0.75 7.97
C ARG A 74 11.14 1.97 7.05
N ALA A 75 10.02 2.40 6.49
CA ALA A 75 9.93 3.61 5.67
C ALA A 75 8.67 4.41 6.01
N THR A 76 8.66 5.70 5.68
CA THR A 76 7.45 6.52 5.80
C THR A 76 6.76 6.59 4.45
N TRP A 77 5.50 6.13 4.38
CA TRP A 77 4.69 6.13 3.16
C TRP A 77 3.35 6.82 3.39
N THR A 78 2.83 7.46 2.35
CA THR A 78 1.52 8.13 2.39
C THR A 78 0.43 7.13 2.01
N LEU A 79 -0.33 6.66 3.00
CA LEU A 79 -1.49 5.81 2.77
C LEU A 79 -2.70 6.66 2.41
N VAL A 80 -3.46 6.20 1.42
CA VAL A 80 -4.74 6.81 1.04
C VAL A 80 -5.83 5.73 1.14
N PRO A 81 -6.89 5.91 1.94
CA PRO A 81 -8.00 4.98 1.96
C PRO A 81 -8.71 4.98 0.60
N VAL A 82 -8.91 3.80 0.02
CA VAL A 82 -9.64 3.62 -1.24
C VAL A 82 -10.87 2.74 -1.02
N MET A 83 -11.92 3.00 -1.79
CA MET A 83 -13.09 2.14 -1.75
C MET A 83 -12.75 0.77 -2.37
N PRO A 84 -13.11 -0.34 -1.71
CA PRO A 84 -12.87 -1.65 -2.28
C PRO A 84 -13.62 -1.80 -3.60
N CYS A 85 -12.89 -2.11 -4.67
CA CYS A 85 -13.46 -2.27 -6.02
C CYS A 85 -14.43 -3.49 -6.11
N ALA A 86 -14.34 -4.43 -5.16
CA ALA A 86 -15.28 -5.54 -5.02
C ALA A 86 -15.48 -5.88 -3.52
N PRO A 87 -16.66 -6.38 -3.12
CA PRO A 87 -16.83 -6.92 -1.77
C PRO A 87 -15.88 -8.11 -1.59
N SER A 88 -14.97 -8.00 -0.61
CA SER A 88 -14.06 -9.08 -0.24
C SER A 88 -14.87 -10.33 0.12
N ARG A 89 -14.56 -11.48 -0.50
CA ARG A 89 -15.23 -12.77 -0.20
C ARG A 89 -14.88 -13.32 1.19
N ARG A 90 -13.93 -12.71 1.91
CA ARG A 90 -13.62 -13.02 3.32
C ARG A 90 -14.39 -12.07 4.23
N SER A 91 -15.51 -12.57 4.75
CA SER A 91 -16.09 -12.26 6.06
C SER A 91 -15.85 -10.82 6.60
N GLY A 92 -16.63 -9.85 6.10
CA GLY A 92 -16.71 -8.48 6.63
C GLY A 92 -16.29 -7.40 5.61
N PRO A 93 -16.61 -6.11 5.86
CA PRO A 93 -16.21 -5.02 4.97
C PRO A 93 -14.70 -4.77 5.10
N ALA A 94 -13.90 -5.48 4.30
CA ALA A 94 -12.46 -5.25 4.26
C ALA A 94 -12.17 -3.85 3.70
N ARG A 95 -11.25 -3.12 4.34
CA ARG A 95 -10.85 -1.77 3.91
C ARG A 95 -9.62 -1.88 3.03
N GLN A 96 -9.61 -1.13 1.94
CA GLN A 96 -8.47 -1.07 1.03
C GLN A 96 -7.74 0.27 1.16
N TYR A 97 -6.43 0.23 1.02
CA TYR A 97 -5.56 1.40 1.08
C TYR A 97 -4.62 1.39 -0.12
N GLU A 98 -4.44 2.54 -0.77
CA GLU A 98 -3.51 2.72 -1.88
C GLU A 98 -2.26 3.47 -1.41
N LEU A 99 -1.09 2.98 -1.83
CA LEU A 99 0.16 3.74 -1.82
C LEU A 99 0.53 4.12 -3.24
N GLY A 100 0.69 5.42 -3.47
CA GLY A 100 1.22 5.97 -4.72
C GLY A 100 2.67 6.40 -4.55
N PHE A 101 3.54 5.93 -5.43
CA PHE A 101 4.90 6.49 -5.58
C PHE A 101 4.99 7.21 -6.93
N SER A 102 5.49 8.45 -6.93
CA SER A 102 5.73 9.29 -8.12
C SER A 102 7.21 9.61 -8.28
#